data_AF-A0A7V4AYP5-F1
#
_entry.id   AF-A0A7V4AYP5-F1
#
_cell.length_a   1.000
_cell.length_b   1.000
_cell.length_c   1.000
_cell.angle_alpha   90.00
_cell.angle_beta   90.00
_cell.angle_gamma   90.00
#
_symmetry.space_group_name_H-M   'P 1'
#
loop_
_entity.id
_entity.type
_entity.pdbx_description
1 polymer ?
#
loop_
_entity_poly.entity_id
_entity_poly.type
_entity_poly.pdbx_seq_one_letter_code
_entity_poly.pdbx_strand_id
1 'polypeptide(L)'
;MSRTLMLMLLFLAAAAPAAAQETVSLPGLTNPVTVRYDSYGVPSIEASSLHCTINIFKDNVPEEVFREMGRTEVVYPTILRKKNPVIDIYDNAATPDVRETKAMILVQSINQAAEDLEARFGTDMPQWTWGKLHQVRLGHQLGGEFSVGPEPAPGGSDTVNVADFGLLGDDFNFGHGPNMRFTAELAPGAVRGENVIAGGQSGNRLSANYADQFPMWLKGLARPMHFHEKDVAASTAAAILLQPVKQ
;
A
#
# COMPACT_ATOMS: atom_id res chain seq x y z
N MET A 1 -13.57 18.52 29.32
CA MET A 1 -13.17 17.17 28.85
C MET A 1 -13.40 17.12 27.35
N SER A 2 -12.39 17.45 26.55
CA SER A 2 -12.49 17.41 25.09
C SER A 2 -11.51 16.36 24.58
N ARG A 3 -12.04 15.29 23.99
CA ARG A 3 -11.28 14.28 23.26
C ARG A 3 -11.29 14.68 21.79
N THR A 4 -10.17 15.16 21.28
CA THR A 4 -10.00 15.46 19.85
C THR A 4 -9.17 14.34 19.22
N LEU A 5 -9.81 13.58 18.34
CA LEU A 5 -9.19 12.66 17.38
C LEU A 5 -8.34 13.50 16.40
N MET A 6 -7.08 13.13 16.16
CA MET A 6 -6.21 13.82 15.19
C MET A 6 -5.73 12.82 14.13
N LEU A 7 -6.45 12.80 13.00
CA LEU A 7 -5.94 12.31 11.71
C LEU A 7 -4.78 13.22 11.29
N MET A 8 -3.64 12.64 10.89
CA MET A 8 -2.57 13.39 10.22
C MET A 8 -2.59 13.08 8.73
N LEU A 9 -3.26 13.94 7.96
CA LEU A 9 -2.94 14.14 6.55
C LEU A 9 -1.70 15.04 6.47
N LEU A 10 -0.73 14.68 5.65
CA LEU A 10 0.32 15.60 5.22
C LEU A 10 -0.32 16.70 4.36
N PHE A 11 -0.64 17.83 4.99
CA PHE A 11 -0.94 19.05 4.28
C PHE A 11 0.36 19.60 3.67
N LEU A 12 0.50 19.51 2.34
CA LEU A 12 0.87 20.73 1.63
C LEU A 12 -0.27 21.71 1.92
N ALA A 13 0.02 22.82 2.59
CA ALA A 13 -0.93 23.91 2.73
C ALA A 13 -1.09 24.62 1.37
N ALA A 14 -1.78 23.96 0.45
CA ALA A 14 -2.52 24.57 -0.62
C ALA A 14 -3.87 23.86 -0.62
N ALA A 15 -4.96 24.63 -0.64
CA ALA A 15 -6.28 24.06 -0.92
C ALA A 15 -6.16 23.14 -2.14
N ALA A 16 -6.84 21.98 -2.14
CA ALA A 16 -6.91 21.13 -3.32
C ALA A 16 -7.15 22.04 -4.53
N PRO A 17 -6.21 22.14 -5.50
CA PRO A 17 -6.36 23.08 -6.58
C PRO A 17 -7.62 22.69 -7.33
N ALA A 18 -8.56 23.63 -7.42
CA ALA A 18 -9.80 23.44 -8.14
C ALA A 18 -9.47 23.25 -9.63
N ALA A 19 -9.36 22.01 -10.10
CA ALA A 19 -9.23 21.60 -11.51
C ALA A 19 -8.22 22.37 -12.39
N ALA A 20 -7.34 23.18 -11.80
CA ALA A 20 -6.40 24.04 -12.49
C ALA A 20 -5.05 23.33 -12.51
N GLN A 21 -4.54 23.10 -13.71
CA GLN A 21 -3.19 22.60 -13.92
C GLN A 21 -2.21 23.71 -13.52
N GLU A 22 -1.74 23.66 -12.27
CA GLU A 22 -0.76 24.60 -11.74
C GLU A 22 0.64 24.14 -12.14
N THR A 23 1.42 25.03 -12.76
CA THR A 23 2.83 24.77 -13.07
C THR A 23 3.69 25.51 -12.06
N VAL A 24 4.40 24.75 -11.23
CA VAL A 24 5.34 25.29 -10.23
C VAL A 24 6.77 25.06 -10.72
N SER A 25 7.58 26.12 -10.78
CA SER A 25 9.01 26.00 -11.09
C SER A 25 9.79 25.67 -9.82
N LEU A 26 10.47 24.53 -9.81
CA LEU A 26 11.32 24.08 -8.72
C LEU A 26 12.80 24.13 -9.15
N PRO A 27 13.65 24.99 -8.53
CA PRO A 27 15.07 25.03 -8.85
C PRO A 27 15.75 23.66 -8.65
N GLY A 28 16.51 23.21 -9.65
CA GLY A 28 17.25 21.94 -9.61
C GLY A 28 16.46 20.71 -10.11
N LEU A 29 15.18 20.87 -10.45
CA LEU A 29 14.41 19.82 -11.12
C LEU A 29 14.97 19.63 -12.54
N THR A 30 15.41 18.41 -12.89
CA THR A 30 16.11 18.14 -14.16
C THR A 30 15.14 17.88 -15.32
N ASN A 31 13.95 17.34 -15.03
CA ASN A 31 12.91 17.04 -15.99
C ASN A 31 11.52 17.43 -15.44
N PRO A 32 10.54 17.79 -16.30
CA PRO A 32 9.19 18.09 -15.83
C PRO A 32 8.56 16.85 -15.19
N VAL A 33 7.96 17.02 -14.00
CA VAL A 33 7.22 15.96 -13.29
C VAL A 33 5.78 16.39 -13.10
N THR A 34 4.85 15.49 -13.43
CA THR A 34 3.42 15.70 -13.21
C THR A 34 2.99 15.02 -11.92
N VAL A 35 2.50 15.80 -10.96
CA VAL A 35 1.80 15.27 -9.77
C VAL A 35 0.31 15.32 -10.05
N ARG A 36 -0.34 14.16 -10.06
CA ARG A 36 -1.79 14.04 -10.20
C ARG A 36 -2.40 13.81 -8.82
N TYR A 37 -3.62 14.26 -8.62
CA TYR A 37 -4.39 13.97 -7.43
C TYR A 37 -5.61 13.16 -7.84
N ASP A 38 -5.95 12.12 -7.10
CA ASP A 38 -7.21 11.42 -7.29
C ASP A 38 -8.40 12.25 -6.78
N SER A 39 -9.63 11.72 -6.94
CA SER A 39 -10.86 12.38 -6.48
C SER A 39 -10.94 12.59 -4.96
N TYR A 40 -10.05 11.96 -4.20
CA TYR A 40 -9.95 12.07 -2.75
C TYR A 40 -8.81 13.00 -2.30
N GLY A 41 -8.10 13.62 -3.24
CA GLY A 41 -6.98 14.51 -2.95
C GLY A 41 -5.69 13.77 -2.59
N VAL A 42 -5.60 12.47 -2.88
CA VAL A 42 -4.36 11.71 -2.69
C VAL A 42 -3.42 12.02 -3.85
N PRO A 43 -2.21 12.56 -3.60
CA PRO A 43 -1.23 12.78 -4.65
C PRO A 43 -0.69 11.44 -5.15
N SER A 44 -0.97 11.12 -6.41
CA SER A 44 -0.10 10.26 -7.21
C SER A 44 0.94 11.14 -7.88
N ILE A 45 2.11 11.26 -7.28
CA ILE A 45 3.30 11.49 -8.10
C ILE A 45 3.39 10.22 -8.96
N GLU A 46 3.45 10.33 -10.28
CA GLU A 46 3.91 9.24 -11.15
C GLU A 46 5.42 9.02 -10.88
N ALA A 47 5.77 8.70 -9.62
CA ALA A 47 7.11 8.51 -9.04
C ALA A 47 6.96 8.11 -7.55
N SER A 48 6.37 6.96 -7.27
CA SER A 48 6.37 6.35 -5.93
C SER A 48 7.70 5.63 -5.69
N SER A 49 8.80 6.39 -5.62
CA SER A 49 10.08 5.87 -5.15
C SER A 49 10.32 6.32 -3.71
N LEU A 50 11.05 5.50 -2.95
CA LEU A 50 11.42 5.78 -1.56
C LEU A 50 12.59 6.77 -1.44
N HIS A 51 12.99 7.44 -2.52
CA HIS A 51 14.18 8.30 -2.54
C HIS A 51 14.12 9.45 -1.54
N CYS A 52 12.94 10.04 -1.31
CA CYS A 52 12.78 11.09 -0.29
C CYS A 52 13.11 10.56 1.11
N THR A 53 12.55 9.40 1.44
CA THR A 53 12.76 8.73 2.71
C THR A 53 14.22 8.32 2.91
N ILE A 54 14.85 7.79 1.85
CA ILE A 54 16.26 7.38 1.85
C ILE A 54 17.18 8.60 1.99
N ASN A 55 16.96 9.66 1.21
CA ASN A 55 17.80 10.86 1.22
C ASN A 55 17.72 11.66 2.52
N ILE A 56 16.64 11.51 3.31
CA ILE A 56 16.49 12.18 4.62
C ILE A 56 17.23 11.40 5.75
N PHE A 57 17.49 10.10 5.58
CA PHE A 57 17.89 9.24 6.71
C PHE A 57 19.16 8.41 6.53
N LYS A 58 19.54 8.07 5.29
CA LYS A 58 20.64 7.15 5.01
C LYS A 58 21.98 7.62 5.56
N ASP A 59 22.13 8.91 5.77
CA ASP A 59 23.31 9.62 6.24
C ASP A 59 23.35 9.83 7.76
N ASN A 60 22.19 9.97 8.39
CA ASN A 60 22.02 10.28 9.81
C ASN A 60 22.01 9.04 10.71
N VAL A 61 21.97 7.86 10.11
CA VAL A 61 21.88 6.57 10.81
C VAL A 61 22.79 5.56 10.10
N PRO A 62 23.64 4.78 10.81
CA PRO A 62 24.46 3.73 10.19
C PRO A 62 23.60 2.79 9.33
N GLU A 63 24.12 2.35 8.18
CA GLU A 63 23.36 1.55 7.22
C GLU A 63 22.74 0.29 7.83
N GLU A 64 23.42 -0.35 8.79
CA GLU A 64 22.91 -1.50 9.54
C GLU A 64 21.66 -1.13 10.36
N VAL A 65 21.71 -0.03 11.10
CA VAL A 65 20.57 0.48 11.88
C VAL A 65 19.47 0.96 10.94
N PHE A 66 19.81 1.60 9.82
CA PHE A 66 18.86 2.03 8.81
C PHE A 66 18.07 0.85 8.22
N ARG A 67 18.72 -0.29 7.95
CA ARG A 67 18.07 -1.54 7.50
C ARG A 67 17.17 -2.17 8.56
N GLU A 68 17.51 -2.01 9.84
CA GLU A 68 16.71 -2.54 10.96
C GLU A 68 15.57 -1.62 11.41
N MET A 69 15.56 -0.35 10.99
CA MET A 69 14.50 0.63 11.28
C MET A 69 13.16 0.34 10.58
N GLY A 70 12.83 -0.93 10.32
CA GLY A 70 11.72 -1.42 9.50
C GLY A 70 10.28 -1.07 9.96
N ARG A 71 10.11 -0.09 10.85
CA ARG A 71 8.83 0.55 11.23
C ARG A 71 9.02 2.02 11.55
N THR A 72 9.50 2.75 10.58
CA THR A 72 9.70 4.19 10.68
C THR A 72 8.39 5.00 10.69
N GLU A 73 7.21 4.37 10.48
CA GLU A 73 5.90 5.05 10.61
C GLU A 73 5.71 5.76 11.96
N VAL A 74 6.41 5.32 13.02
CA VAL A 74 6.41 5.96 14.35
C VAL A 74 7.56 6.96 14.52
N VAL A 75 8.69 6.74 13.84
CA VAL A 75 9.90 7.57 13.96
C VAL A 75 9.75 8.87 13.15
N TYR A 76 9.23 8.81 11.92
CA TYR A 76 9.03 9.99 11.06
C TYR A 76 8.23 11.10 11.74
N PRO A 77 7.02 10.85 12.29
CA PRO A 77 6.23 11.93 12.88
C PRO A 77 6.91 12.47 14.13
N THR A 78 7.61 11.63 14.88
CA THR A 78 8.27 12.02 16.13
C THR A 78 9.45 12.97 15.87
N ILE A 79 10.25 12.71 14.84
CA ILE A 79 11.38 13.57 14.47
C ILE A 79 10.86 14.85 13.77
N LEU A 80 9.94 14.72 12.81
CA LEU A 80 9.41 15.85 12.04
C LEU A 80 8.59 16.85 12.88
N ARG A 81 7.97 16.42 13.98
CA ARG A 81 7.18 17.30 14.88
C ARG A 81 8.04 18.09 15.87
N LYS A 82 9.33 17.81 16.02
CA LYS A 82 10.19 18.58 16.93
C LYS A 82 10.52 19.94 16.30
N LYS A 83 10.15 21.03 16.98
CA LYS A 83 10.48 22.40 16.55
C LYS A 83 11.98 22.68 16.46
N ASN A 84 12.77 22.05 17.35
CA ASN A 84 14.24 22.11 17.37
C ASN A 84 14.78 20.68 17.42
N PRO A 85 14.88 19.97 16.29
CA PRO A 85 15.47 18.65 16.29
C PRO A 85 16.98 18.78 16.55
N VAL A 86 17.55 17.82 17.29
CA VAL A 86 19.00 17.75 17.55
C VAL A 86 19.75 17.33 16.28
N ILE A 87 19.05 16.64 15.37
CA ILE A 87 19.55 16.17 14.08
C ILE A 87 18.79 16.93 13.00
N ASP A 88 19.50 17.60 12.10
CA ASP A 88 18.91 18.17 10.89
C ASP A 88 18.80 17.06 9.84
N ILE A 89 17.64 16.40 9.79
CA ILE A 89 17.39 15.27 8.89
C ILE A 89 17.39 15.65 7.40
N TYR A 90 17.48 16.93 7.06
CA TYR A 90 17.59 17.37 5.69
C TYR A 90 19.02 17.68 5.28
N ASP A 91 19.94 17.80 6.23
CA ASP A 91 21.33 18.18 6.02
C ASP A 91 22.17 16.92 5.85
N ASN A 92 22.82 16.78 4.69
CA ASN A 92 23.57 15.58 4.37
C ASN A 92 24.98 15.65 4.95
N ALA A 93 25.25 14.81 5.95
CA ALA A 93 26.55 14.78 6.62
C ALA A 93 27.71 14.43 5.68
N ALA A 94 27.45 13.84 4.52
CA ALA A 94 28.48 13.54 3.50
C ALA A 94 28.88 14.75 2.65
N THR A 95 28.14 15.87 2.73
CA THR A 95 28.40 17.11 1.99
C THR A 95 28.72 18.26 2.96
N PRO A 96 29.86 18.22 3.68
CA PRO A 96 30.14 19.16 4.77
C PRO A 96 30.21 20.64 4.36
N ASP A 97 30.40 20.93 3.07
CA ASP A 97 30.49 22.27 2.51
C ASP A 97 29.13 22.82 2.03
N VAL A 98 28.09 21.99 2.03
CA VAL A 98 26.74 22.34 1.56
C VAL A 98 25.77 22.03 2.69
N ARG A 99 24.92 23.01 3.03
CA ARG A 99 23.79 22.75 3.90
C ARG A 99 22.54 22.55 3.07
N GLU A 100 22.08 21.30 2.94
CA GLU A 100 20.86 21.03 2.20
C GLU A 100 19.63 21.55 2.94
N THR A 101 18.67 22.02 2.16
CA THR A 101 17.35 22.37 2.67
C THR A 101 16.37 21.27 2.33
N LYS A 102 15.24 21.23 3.05
CA LYS A 102 14.10 20.37 2.70
C LYS A 102 13.75 20.43 1.21
N ALA A 103 13.80 21.62 0.60
CA ALA A 103 13.50 21.80 -0.82
C ALA A 103 14.54 21.12 -1.72
N MET A 104 15.83 21.20 -1.38
CA MET A 104 16.91 20.54 -2.12
C MET A 104 16.75 19.02 -2.07
N ILE A 105 16.50 18.46 -0.89
CA ILE A 105 16.29 17.01 -0.72
C ILE A 105 15.06 16.54 -1.48
N LEU A 106 13.96 17.30 -1.45
CA LEU A 106 12.76 16.96 -2.23
C LEU A 106 13.05 16.93 -3.74
N VAL A 107 13.74 17.94 -4.27
CA VAL A 107 14.09 18.02 -5.69
C VAL A 107 15.00 16.87 -6.10
N GLN A 108 16.05 16.60 -5.33
CA GLN A 108 16.95 15.46 -5.57
C GLN A 108 16.16 14.15 -5.61
N SER A 109 15.24 13.97 -4.66
CA SER A 109 14.43 12.75 -4.56
C SER A 109 13.47 12.59 -5.72
N ILE A 110 12.87 13.68 -6.20
CA ILE A 110 12.00 13.66 -7.38
C ILE A 110 12.80 13.29 -8.64
N ASN A 111 14.00 13.85 -8.82
CA ASN A 111 14.86 13.52 -9.97
C ASN A 111 15.23 12.02 -9.97
N GLN A 112 15.70 11.50 -8.85
CA GLN A 112 16.03 10.07 -8.70
C GLN A 112 14.80 9.18 -8.94
N ALA A 113 13.61 9.63 -8.52
CA ALA A 113 12.37 8.89 -8.74
C ALA A 113 12.04 8.79 -10.22
N ALA A 114 12.17 9.89 -10.95
CA ALA A 114 11.94 9.92 -12.39
C ALA A 114 12.95 9.05 -13.13
N GLU A 115 14.24 9.14 -12.78
CA GLU A 115 15.30 8.31 -13.36
C GLU A 115 15.03 6.80 -13.16
N ASP A 116 14.63 6.40 -11.96
CA ASP A 116 14.29 5.00 -11.66
C ASP A 116 13.06 4.51 -12.44
N LEU A 117 12.04 5.34 -12.57
CA LEU A 117 10.85 4.98 -13.34
C LEU A 117 11.11 4.94 -14.84
N GLU A 118 11.89 5.87 -15.38
CA GLU A 118 12.36 5.85 -16.76
C GLU A 118 13.17 4.58 -17.04
N ALA A 119 14.05 4.18 -16.12
CA ALA A 119 14.83 2.95 -16.24
C ALA A 119 13.96 1.69 -16.24
N ARG A 120 12.86 1.69 -15.47
CA ARG A 120 11.95 0.53 -15.34
C ARG A 120 10.92 0.43 -16.47
N PHE A 121 10.39 1.56 -16.93
CA PHE A 121 9.20 1.59 -17.79
C PHE A 121 9.39 2.40 -19.09
N GLY A 122 10.57 2.97 -19.31
CA GLY A 122 10.84 3.87 -20.44
C GLY A 122 10.30 5.28 -20.20
N THR A 123 10.43 6.14 -21.21
CA THR A 123 10.16 7.59 -21.09
C THR A 123 8.69 7.99 -21.26
N ASP A 124 7.79 7.05 -21.58
CA ASP A 124 6.35 7.32 -21.73
C ASP A 124 5.66 7.31 -20.35
N MET A 125 5.71 8.44 -19.64
CA MET A 125 5.18 8.59 -18.27
C MET A 125 3.74 8.11 -18.07
N PRO A 126 2.77 8.37 -18.99
CA PRO A 126 1.42 7.80 -18.90
C PRO A 126 1.35 6.27 -18.78
N GLN A 127 2.41 5.53 -19.14
CA GLN A 127 2.48 4.08 -18.99
C GLN A 127 2.96 3.64 -17.59
N TRP A 128 3.40 4.57 -16.74
CA TRP A 128 3.90 4.29 -15.40
C TRP A 128 2.71 4.09 -14.45
N THR A 129 2.23 2.86 -14.38
CA THR A 129 1.09 2.52 -13.51
C THR A 129 1.57 1.87 -12.23
N TRP A 130 0.93 2.22 -11.11
CA TRP A 130 1.23 1.65 -9.80
C TRP A 130 1.22 0.12 -9.82
N GLY A 131 0.23 -0.49 -10.49
CA GLY A 131 0.11 -1.94 -10.60
C GLY A 131 1.24 -2.66 -11.38
N LYS A 132 2.12 -1.93 -12.09
CA LYS A 132 3.36 -2.49 -12.66
C LYS A 132 4.48 -2.61 -11.62
N LEU A 133 4.49 -1.76 -10.59
CA LEU A 133 5.42 -1.81 -9.47
C LEU A 133 4.88 -2.64 -8.31
N HIS A 134 3.60 -2.49 -8.03
CA HIS A 134 2.95 -2.96 -6.82
C HIS A 134 2.01 -4.10 -7.13
N GLN A 135 2.50 -5.32 -6.92
CA GLN A 135 1.76 -6.54 -7.17
C GLN A 135 1.60 -7.34 -5.89
N VAL A 136 0.46 -8.02 -5.78
CA VAL A 136 0.21 -8.95 -4.69
C VAL A 136 0.64 -10.34 -5.12
N ARG A 137 1.38 -11.03 -4.24
CA ARG A 137 1.63 -12.46 -4.39
C ARG A 137 1.27 -13.18 -3.09
N LEU A 138 0.31 -14.08 -3.16
CA LEU A 138 0.03 -15.01 -2.06
C LEU A 138 1.08 -16.12 -2.13
N GLY A 139 2.20 -15.88 -1.46
CA GLY A 139 3.34 -16.80 -1.42
C GLY A 139 3.03 -18.04 -0.60
N HIS A 140 3.20 -19.21 -1.21
CA HIS A 140 3.18 -20.49 -0.50
C HIS A 140 4.61 -20.89 -0.11
N GLN A 141 4.80 -21.57 1.03
CA GLN A 141 6.14 -21.97 1.50
C GLN A 141 6.85 -22.96 0.57
N LEU A 142 6.09 -23.77 -0.17
CA LEU A 142 6.62 -24.64 -1.23
C LEU A 142 6.94 -23.88 -2.53
N GLY A 143 6.56 -22.60 -2.62
CA GLY A 143 6.77 -21.76 -3.80
C GLY A 143 6.06 -22.28 -5.05
N GLY A 144 6.58 -21.84 -6.20
CA GLY A 144 6.20 -22.34 -7.52
C GLY A 144 4.69 -22.29 -7.77
N GLU A 145 4.16 -23.39 -8.30
CA GLU A 145 2.76 -23.47 -8.66
C GLU A 145 1.85 -23.15 -7.47
N PHE A 146 2.15 -23.58 -6.24
CA PHE A 146 1.27 -23.38 -5.07
C PHE A 146 0.98 -21.91 -4.74
N SER A 147 1.81 -20.96 -5.19
CA SER A 147 1.54 -19.54 -5.00
C SER A 147 0.41 -19.05 -5.90
N VAL A 148 -0.20 -17.92 -5.54
CA VAL A 148 -1.21 -17.22 -6.37
C VAL A 148 -0.71 -15.81 -6.66
N GLY A 149 -0.83 -15.37 -7.91
CA GLY A 149 -0.20 -14.15 -8.42
C GLY A 149 1.26 -14.38 -8.90
N PRO A 150 2.02 -13.31 -9.16
CA PRO A 150 1.70 -11.92 -8.82
C PRO A 150 0.58 -11.32 -9.68
N GLU A 151 -0.23 -10.43 -9.11
CA GLU A 151 -1.22 -9.63 -9.84
C GLU A 151 -1.11 -8.15 -9.45
N PRO A 152 -1.30 -7.20 -10.39
CA PRO A 152 -1.40 -5.77 -10.09
C PRO A 152 -2.44 -5.51 -8.99
N ALA A 153 -2.06 -4.79 -7.93
CA ALA A 153 -2.98 -4.46 -6.87
C ALA A 153 -3.03 -2.95 -6.59
N PRO A 154 -4.19 -2.42 -6.19
CA PRO A 154 -4.29 -1.08 -5.63
C PRO A 154 -3.95 -1.10 -4.14
N GLY A 155 -3.76 0.09 -3.55
CA GLY A 155 -3.46 0.25 -2.14
C GLY A 155 -2.02 0.68 -1.90
N GLY A 156 -1.66 0.70 -0.63
CA GLY A 156 -0.37 1.11 -0.12
C GLY A 156 -0.36 1.03 1.41
N SER A 157 0.80 1.27 2.03
CA SER A 157 1.01 1.10 3.47
C SER A 157 0.05 1.93 4.34
N ASP A 158 -0.30 3.14 3.89
CA ASP A 158 -1.15 4.07 4.65
C ASP A 158 -2.59 4.21 4.10
N THR A 159 -3.01 3.29 3.24
CA THR A 159 -4.35 3.32 2.65
C THR A 159 -5.32 2.41 3.41
N VAL A 160 -6.63 2.67 3.30
CA VAL A 160 -7.66 1.78 3.86
C VAL A 160 -7.55 0.38 3.26
N ASN A 161 -7.26 0.27 1.96
CA ASN A 161 -6.93 -1.00 1.34
C ASN A 161 -5.45 -1.31 1.53
N VAL A 162 -5.08 -1.68 2.76
CA VAL A 162 -3.68 -1.89 3.14
C VAL A 162 -2.99 -2.90 2.22
N ALA A 163 -1.88 -2.47 1.65
CA ALA A 163 -1.03 -3.22 0.74
C ALA A 163 0.40 -2.73 0.95
N ASP A 164 0.96 -3.11 2.09
CA ASP A 164 2.23 -2.56 2.56
C ASP A 164 3.40 -3.34 1.94
N PHE A 165 4.28 -2.62 1.27
CA PHE A 165 5.48 -3.13 0.59
C PHE A 165 6.75 -2.88 1.43
N GLY A 166 6.59 -2.43 2.66
CA GLY A 166 7.68 -1.97 3.50
C GLY A 166 8.20 -0.61 3.04
N LEU A 167 9.17 -0.09 3.80
CA LEU A 167 9.70 1.26 3.59
C LEU A 167 11.10 1.26 2.96
N LEU A 168 11.77 0.11 2.91
CA LEU A 168 13.16 0.02 2.48
C LEU A 168 13.27 -0.96 1.32
N GLY A 169 14.14 -0.63 0.37
CA GLY A 169 14.37 -1.43 -0.83
C GLY A 169 13.68 -0.87 -2.05
N ASP A 170 13.69 -1.67 -3.12
CA ASP A 170 13.19 -1.32 -4.45
C ASP A 170 12.16 -2.35 -4.97
N ASP A 171 11.74 -3.27 -4.09
CA ASP A 171 10.63 -4.18 -4.30
C ASP A 171 9.36 -3.57 -3.69
N PHE A 172 8.45 -3.18 -4.57
CA PHE A 172 7.17 -2.61 -4.19
C PHE A 172 6.07 -3.67 -4.11
N ASN A 173 6.39 -4.96 -4.22
CA ASN A 173 5.39 -6.00 -4.04
C ASN A 173 5.01 -6.19 -2.57
N PHE A 174 3.84 -6.80 -2.33
CA PHE A 174 3.40 -7.12 -0.98
C PHE A 174 2.85 -8.55 -0.88
N GLY A 175 3.09 -9.16 0.28
CA GLY A 175 2.60 -10.48 0.65
C GLY A 175 1.69 -10.48 1.88
N HIS A 176 1.46 -9.32 2.49
CA HIS A 176 0.64 -9.17 3.69
C HIS A 176 -0.41 -8.08 3.51
N GLY A 177 -1.61 -8.31 4.03
CA GLY A 177 -2.74 -7.43 3.86
C GLY A 177 -4.00 -8.05 4.45
N PRO A 178 -5.21 -7.61 4.03
CA PRO A 178 -6.45 -8.13 4.58
C PRO A 178 -6.63 -9.60 4.17
N ASN A 179 -6.54 -10.52 5.13
CA ASN A 179 -6.86 -11.93 4.88
C ASN A 179 -8.36 -12.15 4.57
N MET A 180 -9.21 -11.26 5.08
CA MET A 180 -10.66 -11.24 4.89
C MET A 180 -11.17 -9.80 4.76
N ARG A 181 -12.17 -9.59 3.92
CA ARG A 181 -13.04 -8.40 3.96
C ARG A 181 -14.46 -8.85 4.25
N PHE A 182 -15.11 -8.20 5.22
CA PHE A 182 -16.41 -8.61 5.75
C PHE A 182 -17.26 -7.39 6.05
N THR A 183 -18.53 -7.46 5.68
CA THR A 183 -19.57 -6.49 6.03
C THR A 183 -20.77 -7.22 6.59
N ALA A 184 -21.48 -6.59 7.53
CA ALA A 184 -22.72 -7.12 8.08
C ALA A 184 -23.73 -6.00 8.35
N GLU A 185 -24.98 -6.28 8.00
CA GLU A 185 -26.15 -5.50 8.32
C GLU A 185 -26.99 -6.28 9.34
N LEU A 186 -27.25 -5.66 10.48
CA LEU A 186 -28.03 -6.23 11.57
C LEU A 186 -29.37 -5.49 11.68
N ALA A 187 -30.47 -6.20 11.44
CA ALA A 187 -31.82 -5.72 11.67
C ALA A 187 -32.62 -6.76 12.48
N PRO A 188 -33.68 -6.36 13.20
CA PRO A 188 -34.54 -7.31 13.90
C PRO A 188 -35.10 -8.36 12.93
N GLY A 189 -34.71 -9.63 13.13
CA GLY A 189 -35.14 -10.77 12.31
C GLY A 189 -34.48 -10.90 10.93
N ALA A 190 -33.51 -10.05 10.58
CA ALA A 190 -32.79 -10.13 9.32
C ALA A 190 -31.29 -9.85 9.53
N VAL A 191 -30.45 -10.80 9.14
CA VAL A 191 -28.99 -10.64 9.09
C VAL A 191 -28.56 -10.81 7.64
N ARG A 192 -27.82 -9.82 7.14
CA ARG A 192 -27.13 -9.92 5.86
C ARG A 192 -25.65 -9.71 6.12
N GLY A 193 -24.83 -10.51 5.45
CA GLY A 193 -23.39 -10.34 5.52
C GLY A 193 -22.79 -10.72 4.18
N GLU A 194 -21.68 -10.07 3.87
CA GLU A 194 -20.88 -10.42 2.72
C GLU A 194 -19.44 -10.63 3.20
N ASN A 195 -18.76 -11.61 2.61
CA ASN A 195 -17.36 -11.84 2.90
C ASN A 195 -16.58 -12.19 1.65
N VAL A 196 -15.26 -12.02 1.74
CA VAL A 196 -14.31 -12.58 0.79
C VAL A 196 -13.00 -12.84 1.51
N ILE A 197 -12.28 -13.89 1.12
CA ILE A 197 -10.92 -14.16 1.57
C ILE A 197 -9.93 -14.08 0.41
N ALA A 198 -8.65 -13.86 0.73
CA ALA A 198 -7.63 -13.62 -0.27
C ALA A 198 -7.44 -14.76 -1.29
N GLY A 199 -7.52 -16.02 -0.86
CA GLY A 199 -7.38 -17.18 -1.75
C GLY A 199 -8.73 -17.82 -2.07
N GLY A 200 -8.99 -18.93 -1.41
CA GLY A 200 -10.21 -19.71 -1.52
C GLY A 200 -10.40 -20.57 -0.28
N GLN A 201 -11.56 -21.21 -0.16
CA GLN A 201 -11.89 -21.98 1.06
C GLN A 201 -11.06 -23.26 1.22
N SER A 202 -10.44 -23.76 0.17
CA SER A 202 -9.66 -25.00 0.19
C SER A 202 -8.16 -24.73 0.27
N GLY A 203 -7.46 -25.45 1.14
CA GLY A 203 -6.00 -25.52 1.11
C GLY A 203 -5.44 -26.53 0.10
N ASN A 204 -6.29 -27.31 -0.58
CA ASN A 204 -5.85 -28.26 -1.60
C ASN A 204 -5.73 -27.56 -2.95
N ARG A 205 -4.51 -27.50 -3.50
CA ARG A 205 -4.21 -26.86 -4.79
C ARG A 205 -5.05 -27.37 -5.95
N LEU A 206 -5.47 -28.63 -5.91
CA LEU A 206 -6.28 -29.25 -6.96
C LEU A 206 -7.78 -28.94 -6.82
N SER A 207 -8.19 -28.26 -5.74
CA SER A 207 -9.57 -27.84 -5.56
C SER A 207 -9.90 -26.63 -6.43
N ALA A 208 -11.09 -26.64 -7.04
CA ALA A 208 -11.64 -25.45 -7.67
C ALA A 208 -11.75 -24.25 -6.69
N ASN A 209 -11.83 -24.53 -5.38
CA ASN A 209 -11.95 -23.52 -4.32
C ASN A 209 -10.61 -23.15 -3.68
N TYR A 210 -9.47 -23.39 -4.34
CA TYR A 210 -8.14 -23.03 -3.81
C TYR A 210 -7.88 -21.52 -3.85
N ALA A 211 -8.26 -20.88 -4.95
CA ALA A 211 -8.03 -19.46 -5.22
C ALA A 211 -9.22 -18.80 -5.93
N ASP A 212 -10.41 -19.39 -5.83
CA ASP A 212 -11.64 -18.95 -6.51
C ASP A 212 -12.08 -17.54 -6.11
N GLN A 213 -11.75 -17.11 -4.89
CA GLN A 213 -12.10 -15.79 -4.38
C GLN A 213 -11.03 -14.72 -4.67
N PHE A 214 -9.82 -15.10 -5.08
CA PHE A 214 -8.71 -14.16 -5.29
C PHE A 214 -9.04 -13.02 -6.26
N PRO A 215 -9.68 -13.23 -7.43
CA PRO A 215 -10.05 -12.12 -8.32
C PRO A 215 -11.10 -11.17 -7.71
N MET A 216 -12.02 -11.69 -6.89
CA MET A 216 -13.04 -10.91 -6.20
C MET A 216 -12.40 -10.09 -5.07
N TRP A 217 -11.54 -10.73 -4.29
CA TRP A 217 -10.76 -10.10 -3.22
C TRP A 217 -9.86 -8.99 -3.78
N LEU A 218 -9.18 -9.21 -4.91
CA LEU A 218 -8.30 -8.22 -5.52
C LEU A 218 -9.06 -6.94 -5.94
N LYS A 219 -10.31 -7.10 -6.36
CA LYS A 219 -11.20 -6.00 -6.76
C LYS A 219 -11.98 -5.36 -5.61
N GLY A 220 -11.77 -5.82 -4.37
CA GLY A 220 -12.53 -5.35 -3.21
C GLY A 220 -14.02 -5.74 -3.23
N LEU A 221 -14.38 -6.73 -4.04
CA LEU A 221 -15.74 -7.28 -4.11
C LEU A 221 -15.93 -8.34 -3.01
N ALA A 222 -17.18 -8.71 -2.73
CA ALA A 222 -17.51 -9.75 -1.76
C ALA A 222 -18.64 -10.66 -2.25
N ARG A 223 -18.81 -11.80 -1.58
CA ARG A 223 -19.89 -12.75 -1.83
C ARG A 223 -20.83 -12.84 -0.63
N PRO A 224 -22.12 -13.16 -0.84
CA PRO A 224 -23.07 -13.30 0.27
C PRO A 224 -22.68 -14.41 1.25
N MET A 225 -22.94 -14.17 2.52
CA MET A 225 -22.95 -15.18 3.57
C MET A 225 -24.38 -15.65 3.81
N HIS A 226 -24.60 -16.97 3.77
CA HIS A 226 -25.90 -17.59 4.00
C HIS A 226 -26.06 -17.96 5.47
N PHE A 227 -26.95 -17.27 6.18
CA PHE A 227 -27.21 -17.48 7.62
C PHE A 227 -28.43 -18.35 7.91
N HIS A 228 -29.42 -18.37 7.00
CA HIS A 228 -30.64 -19.15 7.19
C HIS A 228 -30.54 -20.50 6.48
N GLU A 229 -31.09 -21.55 7.10
CA GLU A 229 -31.04 -22.93 6.57
C GLU A 229 -31.54 -23.03 5.12
N LYS A 230 -32.62 -22.32 4.79
CA LYS A 230 -33.17 -22.28 3.42
C LYS A 230 -32.15 -21.77 2.39
N ASP A 231 -31.35 -20.77 2.76
CA ASP A 231 -30.38 -20.13 1.86
C ASP A 231 -29.13 -21.02 1.73
N VAL A 232 -28.72 -21.65 2.83
CA VAL A 232 -27.65 -22.66 2.83
C VAL A 232 -28.04 -23.84 1.94
N ALA A 233 -29.25 -24.38 2.11
CA ALA A 233 -29.74 -25.51 1.32
C ALA A 233 -29.83 -25.16 -0.18
N ALA A 234 -30.31 -23.96 -0.53
CA ALA A 234 -30.40 -23.50 -1.91
C ALA A 234 -29.02 -23.29 -2.57
N SER A 235 -28.00 -22.93 -1.80
CA SER A 235 -26.63 -22.68 -2.28
C SER A 235 -25.66 -23.84 -2.07
N THR A 236 -26.13 -25.02 -1.61
CA THR A 236 -25.26 -26.16 -1.31
C THR A 236 -24.75 -26.83 -2.59
N ALA A 237 -23.43 -26.86 -2.78
CA ALA A 237 -22.80 -27.60 -3.88
C ALA A 237 -22.56 -29.09 -3.56
N ALA A 238 -22.28 -29.43 -2.29
CA ALA A 238 -22.07 -30.80 -1.83
C ALA A 238 -22.41 -30.94 -0.34
N ALA A 239 -22.88 -32.11 0.07
CA ALA A 239 -23.19 -32.44 1.45
C ALA A 239 -22.58 -33.79 1.87
N ILE A 240 -22.09 -33.87 3.10
CA ILE A 240 -21.55 -35.10 3.69
C ILE A 240 -22.33 -35.37 4.98
N LEU A 241 -22.90 -36.57 5.10
CA LEU A 241 -23.50 -37.05 6.34
C LEU A 241 -22.48 -37.88 7.10
N LEU A 242 -22.12 -37.45 8.32
CA LEU A 242 -21.26 -38.21 9.23
C LEU A 242 -22.14 -38.98 10.22
N GLN A 243 -21.97 -40.30 10.29
CA GLN A 243 -22.71 -41.16 11.19
C GLN A 243 -21.78 -41.80 12.22
N PRO A 244 -22.21 -41.93 13.49
CA PRO A 244 -21.44 -42.67 14.48
C PRO A 244 -21.40 -44.15 14.12
N VAL A 245 -20.25 -44.79 14.33
CA VAL A 245 -20.16 -46.25 14.34
C VAL A 245 -20.76 -46.73 15.66
N LYS A 246 -21.78 -47.58 15.63
CA LYS A 246 -22.26 -48.26 16.84
C LYS A 246 -21.14 -49.16 17.35
N GLN A 247 -20.66 -48.89 18.56
CA GLN A 247 -19.76 -49.78 19.30
C GLN A 247 -20.51 -51.00 19.82
#